data_AF-A0A1C5KIZ3-F1
#
_entry.id   AF-A0A1C5KIZ3-F1
#
_cell.length_a   1.000
_cell.length_b   1.000
_cell.length_c   1.000
_cell.angle_alpha   90.00
_cell.angle_beta   90.00
_cell.angle_gamma   90.00
#
_symmetry.space_group_name_H-M   'P 1'
#
loop_
_entity.id
_entity.type
_entity.pdbx_description
1 polymer ?
#
loop_
_entity_poly.entity_id
_entity_poly.type
_entity_poly.pdbx_seq_one_letter_code
_entity_poly.pdbx_strand_id
1 'polypeptide(L)'
;MKKYVLTNNSKTVFGKKLFQIFALADFGDVKAGSLGGYVEKEENLSQCDNAWVYNNAMVYGDAEVYGNAQVHDNATVYGNAMVCGNASVYGYANISDNAMVYGNAMVYGNATVYGNAMVYGNAKICGNTVVFGSADVAKNARITSDADLLQITGLGSVHRTTTVYRTKNGIEIVCGCFRGNLEEFRKQVVETREGKVRDEYLKFAELIEIYFRL
;
A
#
# COMPACT_ATOMS: atom_id res chain seq x y z
N MET A 1 -4.67 -12.19 -27.52
CA MET A 1 -5.86 -11.35 -27.74
C MET A 1 -5.77 -10.21 -26.73
N LYS A 2 -6.09 -8.96 -27.10
CA LYS A 2 -6.08 -7.85 -26.13
C LYS A 2 -7.29 -7.96 -25.20
N LYS A 3 -7.07 -7.69 -23.91
CA LYS A 3 -8.10 -7.63 -22.86
C LYS A 3 -8.89 -6.33 -22.94
N TYR A 4 -8.22 -5.21 -23.24
CA TYR A 4 -8.84 -3.89 -23.34
C TYR A 4 -8.10 -2.99 -24.33
N VAL A 5 -8.72 -1.86 -24.67
CA VAL A 5 -8.15 -0.78 -25.47
C VAL A 5 -8.30 0.57 -24.77
N LEU A 6 -7.40 1.51 -25.12
CA LEU A 6 -7.54 2.91 -24.76
C LEU A 6 -8.53 3.59 -25.72
N THR A 7 -9.53 4.27 -25.18
CA THR A 7 -10.51 5.01 -25.97
C THR A 7 -10.04 6.43 -26.29
N ASN A 8 -10.79 7.15 -27.13
CA ASN A 8 -10.55 8.58 -27.37
C ASN A 8 -11.04 9.48 -26.22
N ASN A 9 -11.86 8.95 -25.30
CA ASN A 9 -12.26 9.70 -24.12
C ASN A 9 -11.06 9.83 -23.20
N SER A 10 -10.66 11.07 -22.90
CA SER A 10 -9.45 11.34 -22.14
C SER A 10 -9.59 12.58 -21.27
N LYS A 11 -8.77 12.64 -20.23
CA LYS A 11 -8.63 13.79 -19.34
C LYS A 11 -7.16 14.10 -19.10
N THR A 12 -6.88 15.34 -18.71
CA THR A 12 -5.52 15.77 -18.38
C THR A 12 -5.38 15.91 -16.86
N VAL A 13 -4.36 15.27 -16.29
CA VAL A 13 -4.07 15.25 -14.85
C VAL A 13 -2.58 15.50 -14.69
N PHE A 14 -2.18 16.55 -13.96
CA PHE A 14 -0.77 16.94 -13.78
C PHE A 14 0.05 16.98 -15.08
N GLY A 15 -0.54 17.46 -16.18
CA GLY A 15 0.11 17.53 -17.50
C GLY A 15 0.18 16.21 -18.26
N LYS A 16 -0.32 15.10 -17.70
CA LYS A 16 -0.41 13.79 -18.35
C LYS A 16 -1.81 13.57 -18.91
N LYS A 17 -1.88 13.02 -20.11
CA LYS A 17 -3.15 12.66 -20.76
C LYS A 17 -3.47 11.21 -20.42
N LEU A 18 -4.61 10.99 -19.78
CA LEU A 18 -5.10 9.66 -19.41
C LEU A 18 -6.32 9.32 -20.25
N PHE A 19 -6.36 8.09 -20.75
CA PHE A 19 -7.39 7.56 -21.63
C PHE A 19 -8.29 6.60 -20.87
N GLN A 20 -9.59 6.72 -21.07
CA GLN A 20 -10.53 5.77 -20.50
C GLN A 20 -10.34 4.40 -21.17
N ILE A 21 -10.34 3.33 -20.38
CA ILE A 21 -10.20 1.96 -20.88
C ILE A 21 -11.56 1.36 -21.27
N PHE A 22 -11.56 0.47 -22.26
CA PHE A 22 -12.73 -0.26 -22.72
C PHE A 22 -12.41 -1.76 -22.86
N ALA A 23 -13.20 -2.60 -22.20
CA ALA A 23 -13.01 -4.05 -22.20
C ALA A 23 -13.40 -4.69 -23.53
N LEU A 24 -12.51 -5.52 -24.08
CA LEU A 24 -12.73 -6.26 -25.34
C LEU A 24 -13.21 -7.70 -25.12
N ALA A 25 -13.07 -8.23 -23.91
CA ALA A 25 -13.42 -9.61 -23.58
C ALA A 25 -14.02 -9.68 -22.16
N ASP A 26 -14.66 -10.81 -21.85
CA ASP A 26 -15.07 -11.16 -20.50
C ASP A 26 -13.87 -11.70 -19.72
N PHE A 27 -13.65 -11.23 -18.48
CA PHE A 27 -12.62 -11.73 -17.57
C PHE A 27 -12.96 -11.32 -16.13
N GLY A 28 -12.66 -12.16 -15.15
CA GLY A 28 -13.08 -11.92 -13.76
C GLY A 28 -14.58 -11.60 -13.67
N ASP A 29 -14.90 -10.42 -13.14
CA ASP A 29 -16.24 -9.84 -13.07
C ASP A 29 -16.55 -8.82 -14.19
N VAL A 30 -15.58 -8.51 -15.06
CA VAL A 30 -15.71 -7.53 -16.14
C VAL A 30 -16.29 -8.18 -17.39
N LYS A 31 -17.25 -7.49 -18.02
CA LYS A 31 -17.89 -7.90 -19.28
C LYS A 31 -17.34 -7.14 -20.48
N ALA A 32 -17.21 -7.83 -21.61
CA ALA A 32 -16.88 -7.20 -22.88
C ALA A 32 -17.87 -6.05 -23.16
N GLY A 33 -17.34 -4.90 -23.61
CA GLY A 33 -18.14 -3.69 -23.79
C GLY A 33 -18.16 -2.74 -22.59
N SER A 34 -17.63 -3.14 -21.44
CA SER A 34 -17.59 -2.28 -20.25
C SER A 34 -16.55 -1.18 -20.36
N LEU A 35 -16.91 0.04 -19.95
CA LEU A 35 -15.94 1.12 -19.70
C LEU A 35 -15.33 0.94 -18.31
N GLY A 36 -14.04 1.23 -18.20
CA GLY A 36 -13.33 1.32 -16.93
C GLY A 36 -12.97 2.76 -16.57
N GLY A 37 -11.99 2.89 -15.67
CA GLY A 37 -11.32 4.14 -15.34
C GLY A 37 -10.29 4.53 -16.38
N TYR A 38 -9.26 5.24 -15.95
CA TYR A 38 -8.36 5.95 -16.84
C TYR A 38 -6.90 5.53 -16.63
N VAL A 39 -6.19 5.29 -17.73
CA VAL A 39 -4.75 4.99 -17.71
C VAL A 39 -3.96 5.89 -18.65
N GLU A 40 -2.71 6.19 -18.35
CA GLU A 40 -1.85 7.01 -19.25
C GLU A 40 -1.40 6.21 -20.49
N LYS A 41 -0.99 4.95 -20.28
CA LYS A 41 -0.47 4.06 -21.32
C LYS A 41 -0.88 2.60 -21.06
N GLU A 42 -0.75 1.74 -22.06
CA GLU A 42 -1.16 0.32 -21.98
C GLU A 42 -0.41 -0.45 -20.90
N GLU A 43 0.82 -0.05 -20.60
CA GLU A 43 1.66 -0.67 -19.57
C GLU A 43 1.12 -0.46 -18.15
N ASN A 44 0.27 0.57 -17.93
CA ASN A 44 -0.27 0.82 -16.59
C ASN A 44 -1.25 -0.25 -16.10
N LEU A 45 -1.82 -1.04 -17.01
CA LEU A 45 -2.77 -2.11 -16.69
C LEU A 45 -2.47 -3.33 -17.53
N SER A 46 -2.14 -4.46 -16.89
CA SER A 46 -1.77 -5.70 -17.57
C SER A 46 -2.85 -6.18 -18.54
N GLN A 47 -2.44 -6.74 -19.67
CA GLN A 47 -3.32 -7.31 -20.72
C GLN A 47 -3.62 -8.80 -20.53
N CYS A 48 -2.97 -9.49 -19.59
CA CYS A 48 -2.96 -10.96 -19.52
C CYS A 48 -3.70 -11.56 -18.31
N ASP A 49 -4.10 -10.74 -17.34
CA ASP A 49 -4.67 -11.17 -16.06
C ASP A 49 -6.04 -10.50 -15.78
N ASN A 50 -6.60 -10.67 -14.58
CA ASN A 50 -7.92 -10.13 -14.23
C ASN A 50 -7.89 -8.73 -13.64
N ALA A 51 -6.73 -8.08 -13.59
CA ALA A 51 -6.63 -6.77 -12.97
C ALA A 51 -7.45 -5.74 -13.75
N TRP A 52 -8.08 -4.80 -13.04
CA TRP A 52 -8.94 -3.80 -13.67
C TRP A 52 -9.01 -2.48 -12.90
N VAL A 53 -9.18 -1.40 -13.67
CA VAL A 53 -9.39 -0.04 -13.18
C VAL A 53 -10.84 0.33 -13.45
N TYR A 54 -11.65 0.53 -12.41
CA TYR A 54 -13.09 0.83 -12.52
C TYR A 54 -13.38 2.32 -12.29
N ASN A 55 -14.58 2.75 -12.65
CA ASN A 55 -15.15 4.06 -12.28
C ASN A 55 -14.27 5.25 -12.70
N ASN A 56 -13.91 6.13 -11.77
CA ASN A 56 -13.09 7.32 -12.01
C ASN A 56 -11.61 7.10 -11.68
N ALA A 57 -11.24 5.89 -11.28
CA ALA A 57 -9.90 5.58 -10.83
C ALA A 57 -8.87 5.84 -11.92
N MET A 58 -7.66 6.18 -11.49
CA MET A 58 -6.59 6.63 -12.38
C MET A 58 -5.30 5.88 -12.08
N VAL A 59 -4.66 5.37 -13.14
CA VAL A 59 -3.33 4.77 -13.07
C VAL A 59 -2.42 5.43 -14.10
N TYR A 60 -1.35 6.09 -13.68
CA TYR A 60 -0.49 6.85 -14.60
C TYR A 60 0.96 6.92 -14.15
N GLY A 61 1.84 7.53 -14.95
CA GLY A 61 3.28 7.41 -14.77
C GLY A 61 3.76 6.01 -15.16
N ASP A 62 4.68 5.48 -14.38
CA ASP A 62 5.20 4.11 -14.49
C ASP A 62 4.52 3.17 -13.51
N ALA A 63 3.36 3.55 -12.95
CA ALA A 63 2.59 2.69 -12.08
C ALA A 63 1.99 1.52 -12.87
N GLU A 64 1.95 0.34 -12.24
CA GLU A 64 1.47 -0.89 -12.85
C GLU A 64 0.42 -1.59 -11.98
N VAL A 65 -0.67 -2.02 -12.63
CA VAL A 65 -1.74 -2.79 -12.01
C VAL A 65 -1.88 -4.13 -12.74
N TYR A 66 -1.70 -5.23 -12.01
CA TYR A 66 -1.63 -6.59 -12.58
C TYR A 66 -2.10 -7.68 -11.59
N GLY A 67 -2.14 -8.94 -12.02
CA GLY A 67 -2.74 -10.04 -11.26
C GLY A 67 -4.27 -10.00 -11.25
N ASN A 68 -4.88 -10.03 -10.07
CA ASN A 68 -6.32 -9.83 -9.85
C ASN A 68 -6.59 -8.50 -9.11
N ALA A 69 -5.66 -7.54 -9.19
CA ALA A 69 -5.79 -6.28 -8.46
C ALA A 69 -6.94 -5.43 -9.01
N GLN A 70 -7.66 -4.77 -8.11
CA GLN A 70 -8.76 -3.89 -8.45
C GLN A 70 -8.48 -2.48 -7.95
N VAL A 71 -8.53 -1.50 -8.85
CA VAL A 71 -8.47 -0.07 -8.48
C VAL A 71 -9.79 0.56 -8.88
N HIS A 72 -10.53 1.14 -7.93
CA HIS A 72 -11.88 1.63 -8.21
C HIS A 72 -12.23 2.92 -7.47
N ASP A 73 -13.46 3.38 -7.70
CA ASP A 73 -14.00 4.66 -7.24
C ASP A 73 -13.18 5.86 -7.74
N ASN A 74 -12.58 6.65 -6.85
CA ASN A 74 -11.72 7.80 -7.17
C ASN A 74 -10.25 7.55 -6.77
N ALA A 75 -9.86 6.29 -6.58
CA ALA A 75 -8.50 5.95 -6.21
C ALA A 75 -7.50 6.34 -7.31
N THR A 76 -6.30 6.71 -6.89
CA THR A 76 -5.22 7.15 -7.79
C THR A 76 -3.94 6.37 -7.49
N VAL A 77 -3.35 5.78 -8.52
CA VAL A 77 -2.08 5.05 -8.47
C VAL A 77 -1.11 5.69 -9.46
N TYR A 78 0.07 6.15 -9.03
CA TYR A 78 1.01 6.83 -9.91
C TYR A 78 2.47 6.72 -9.46
N GLY A 79 3.39 7.39 -10.15
CA GLY A 79 4.82 7.22 -9.90
C GLY A 79 5.30 5.90 -10.50
N ASN A 80 6.03 5.10 -9.71
CA ASN A 80 6.43 3.72 -10.00
C ASN A 80 5.63 2.72 -9.15
N ALA A 81 4.45 3.10 -8.66
CA ALA A 81 3.71 2.30 -7.70
C ALA A 81 3.18 1.00 -8.33
N MET A 82 3.16 -0.09 -7.56
CA MET A 82 2.72 -1.39 -8.04
C MET A 82 1.52 -1.87 -7.21
N VAL A 83 0.43 -2.24 -7.88
CA VAL A 83 -0.73 -2.87 -7.23
C VAL A 83 -0.99 -4.23 -7.88
N CYS A 84 -0.84 -5.32 -7.11
CA CYS A 84 -0.92 -6.66 -7.66
C CYS A 84 -1.49 -7.72 -6.70
N GLY A 85 -1.49 -9.00 -7.11
CA GLY A 85 -2.16 -10.06 -6.36
C GLY A 85 -3.68 -9.88 -6.41
N ASN A 86 -4.37 -10.02 -5.27
CA ASN A 86 -5.80 -9.73 -5.11
C ASN A 86 -6.02 -8.39 -4.35
N ALA A 87 -5.09 -7.45 -4.47
CA ALA A 87 -5.19 -6.18 -3.75
C ALA A 87 -6.35 -5.32 -4.26
N SER A 88 -6.98 -4.56 -3.35
CA SER A 88 -8.04 -3.60 -3.69
C SER A 88 -7.68 -2.20 -3.21
N VAL A 89 -7.69 -1.24 -4.12
CA VAL A 89 -7.44 0.19 -3.83
C VAL A 89 -8.65 1.00 -4.24
N TYR A 90 -9.31 1.69 -3.30
CA TYR A 90 -10.60 2.33 -3.57
C TYR A 90 -10.93 3.54 -2.69
N GLY A 91 -12.14 4.11 -2.85
CA GLY A 91 -12.48 5.40 -2.27
C GLY A 91 -11.67 6.54 -2.90
N TYR A 92 -10.95 7.30 -2.08
CA TYR A 92 -10.02 8.37 -2.48
C TYR A 92 -8.56 7.99 -2.17
N ALA A 93 -8.26 6.69 -2.08
CA ALA A 93 -6.92 6.22 -1.75
C ALA A 93 -5.88 6.66 -2.81
N ASN A 94 -4.68 6.98 -2.34
CA ASN A 94 -3.58 7.48 -3.16
C ASN A 94 -2.34 6.62 -2.96
N ILE A 95 -1.88 5.95 -4.01
CA ILE A 95 -0.68 5.11 -4.00
C ILE A 95 0.35 5.72 -4.96
N SER A 96 1.55 6.01 -4.48
CA SER A 96 2.53 6.75 -5.26
C SER A 96 3.99 6.38 -4.98
N ASP A 97 4.93 7.03 -5.68
CA ASP A 97 6.36 6.74 -5.67
C ASP A 97 6.64 5.27 -5.99
N ASN A 98 7.39 4.53 -5.19
CA ASN A 98 7.67 3.10 -5.38
C ASN A 98 6.83 2.23 -4.44
N ALA A 99 5.68 2.72 -3.96
CA ALA A 99 4.85 1.97 -3.04
C ALA A 99 4.31 0.69 -3.69
N MET A 100 4.26 -0.39 -2.91
CA MET A 100 3.75 -1.69 -3.35
C MET A 100 2.55 -2.12 -2.51
N VAL A 101 1.43 -2.40 -3.17
CA VAL A 101 0.22 -2.95 -2.53
C VAL A 101 -0.10 -4.31 -3.16
N TYR A 102 0.01 -5.38 -2.39
CA TYR A 102 -0.13 -6.75 -2.94
C TYR A 102 -0.73 -7.77 -1.97
N GLY A 103 -0.88 -9.02 -2.41
CA GLY A 103 -1.60 -10.04 -1.62
C GLY A 103 -3.10 -9.78 -1.63
N ASN A 104 -3.77 -9.82 -0.49
CA ASN A 104 -5.19 -9.47 -0.33
C ASN A 104 -5.36 -8.11 0.39
N ALA A 105 -4.38 -7.22 0.26
CA ALA A 105 -4.39 -5.94 0.95
C ALA A 105 -5.51 -5.03 0.44
N MET A 106 -6.10 -4.26 1.35
CA MET A 106 -7.14 -3.28 1.04
C MET A 106 -6.70 -1.90 1.51
N VAL A 107 -6.59 -0.94 0.60
CA VAL A 107 -6.28 0.46 0.90
C VAL A 107 -7.42 1.33 0.41
N TYR A 108 -8.11 2.02 1.33
CA TYR A 108 -9.35 2.73 1.00
C TYR A 108 -9.61 3.97 1.86
N GLY A 109 -10.75 4.63 1.65
CA GLY A 109 -11.02 5.92 2.30
C GLY A 109 -10.12 7.00 1.73
N ASN A 110 -9.47 7.81 2.57
CA ASN A 110 -8.51 8.84 2.14
C ASN A 110 -7.06 8.40 2.44
N ALA A 111 -6.80 7.08 2.51
CA ALA A 111 -5.49 6.58 2.86
C ALA A 111 -4.46 6.89 1.78
N THR A 112 -3.26 7.30 2.20
CA THR A 112 -2.14 7.60 1.30
C THR A 112 -0.98 6.66 1.60
N VAL A 113 -0.42 6.03 0.56
CA VAL A 113 0.74 5.14 0.64
C VAL A 113 1.79 5.62 -0.37
N TYR A 114 2.98 6.00 0.09
CA TYR A 114 4.03 6.54 -0.77
C TYR A 114 5.45 6.20 -0.28
N GLY A 115 6.48 6.66 -0.98
CA GLY A 115 7.86 6.24 -0.78
C GLY A 115 8.12 4.82 -1.29
N ASN A 116 8.81 4.01 -0.50
CA ASN A 116 9.06 2.58 -0.74
C ASN A 116 8.19 1.69 0.18
N ALA A 117 7.01 2.19 0.59
CA ALA A 117 6.17 1.51 1.54
C ALA A 117 5.56 0.23 0.93
N MET A 118 5.49 -0.83 1.73
CA MET A 118 4.90 -2.11 1.33
C MET A 118 3.65 -2.38 2.18
N VAL A 119 2.53 -2.65 1.52
CA VAL A 119 1.27 -3.05 2.15
C VAL A 119 0.82 -4.39 1.57
N TYR A 120 0.79 -5.44 2.38
CA TYR A 120 0.51 -6.79 1.87
C TYR A 120 -0.17 -7.75 2.84
N GLY A 121 -0.37 -9.00 2.43
CA GLY A 121 -1.13 -9.98 3.20
C GLY A 121 -2.62 -9.64 3.21
N ASN A 122 -3.28 -9.64 4.36
CA ASN A 122 -4.68 -9.24 4.52
C ASN A 122 -4.80 -7.86 5.20
N ALA A 123 -3.78 -7.00 5.03
CA ALA A 123 -3.75 -5.68 5.65
C ALA A 123 -4.93 -4.82 5.18
N LYS A 124 -5.57 -4.11 6.11
CA LYS A 124 -6.64 -3.15 5.82
C LYS A 124 -6.23 -1.78 6.33
N ILE A 125 -6.13 -0.83 5.42
CA ILE A 125 -5.74 0.56 5.68
C ILE A 125 -6.84 1.48 5.19
N CYS A 126 -7.37 2.32 6.07
CA CYS A 126 -8.38 3.30 5.71
C CYS A 126 -8.36 4.55 6.59
N GLY A 127 -9.37 5.40 6.43
CA GLY A 127 -9.41 6.71 7.06
C GLY A 127 -8.43 7.68 6.40
N ASN A 128 -7.98 8.69 7.14
CA ASN A 128 -6.98 9.65 6.68
C ASN A 128 -5.54 9.17 7.01
N THR A 129 -5.29 7.87 6.89
CA THR A 129 -4.02 7.25 7.30
C THR A 129 -2.91 7.52 6.28
N VAL A 130 -1.70 7.81 6.77
CA VAL A 130 -0.51 7.99 5.93
C VAL A 130 0.56 6.92 6.20
N VAL A 131 0.83 6.07 5.21
CA VAL A 131 1.94 5.10 5.20
C VAL A 131 3.05 5.60 4.28
N PHE A 132 4.28 5.72 4.78
CA PHE A 132 5.35 6.38 4.01
C PHE A 132 6.73 5.79 4.22
N GLY A 133 7.69 6.25 3.42
CA GLY A 133 9.10 5.87 3.56
C GLY A 133 9.29 4.39 3.26
N SER A 134 10.02 3.66 4.10
CA SER A 134 10.23 2.21 3.95
C SER A 134 9.34 1.40 4.90
N ALA A 135 8.13 1.88 5.18
CA ALA A 135 7.20 1.19 6.05
C ALA A 135 6.80 -0.17 5.49
N ASP A 136 6.63 -1.16 6.37
CA ASP A 136 6.17 -2.51 6.03
C ASP A 136 4.95 -2.85 6.89
N VAL A 137 3.78 -2.91 6.24
CA VAL A 137 2.49 -3.23 6.84
C VAL A 137 1.96 -4.51 6.22
N ALA A 138 1.81 -5.55 7.03
CA ALA A 138 1.40 -6.85 6.52
C ALA A 138 0.49 -7.67 7.45
N LYS A 139 0.29 -8.94 7.08
CA LYS A 139 -0.55 -9.92 7.81
C LYS A 139 -1.97 -9.40 7.97
N ASN A 140 -2.50 -9.33 9.20
CA ASN A 140 -3.87 -8.92 9.50
C ASN A 140 -3.92 -7.50 10.10
N ALA A 141 -3.09 -6.60 9.58
CA ALA A 141 -3.09 -5.19 9.98
C ALA A 141 -4.50 -4.58 9.85
N ARG A 142 -4.87 -3.75 10.81
CA ARG A 142 -6.14 -3.01 10.85
C ARG A 142 -5.83 -1.58 11.25
N ILE A 143 -5.61 -0.74 10.25
CA ILE A 143 -5.22 0.66 10.44
C ILE A 143 -6.37 1.52 9.91
N THR A 144 -7.09 2.16 10.82
CA THR A 144 -8.28 2.96 10.48
C THR A 144 -8.08 4.45 10.72
N SER A 145 -7.00 4.80 11.42
CA SER A 145 -6.59 6.15 11.74
C SER A 145 -5.08 6.19 11.98
N ASP A 146 -4.51 7.39 12.03
CA ASP A 146 -3.10 7.58 12.39
C ASP A 146 -2.75 7.05 13.80
N ALA A 147 -3.73 6.91 14.69
CA ALA A 147 -3.52 6.31 16.01
C ALA A 147 -3.25 4.79 15.98
N ASP A 148 -3.48 4.15 14.84
CA ASP A 148 -3.27 2.71 14.64
C ASP A 148 -1.90 2.39 14.00
N LEU A 149 -1.10 3.41 13.68
CA LEU A 149 0.20 3.30 13.01
C LEU A 149 1.22 4.24 13.65
N LEU A 150 2.42 3.74 13.91
CA LEU A 150 3.57 4.53 14.32
C LEU A 150 4.75 4.16 13.41
N GLN A 151 5.29 5.18 12.72
CA GLN A 151 6.44 5.03 11.83
C GLN A 151 7.55 5.93 12.36
N ILE A 152 8.70 5.33 12.68
CA ILE A 152 9.90 6.07 13.07
C ILE A 152 11.04 5.68 12.16
N THR A 153 11.79 6.67 11.68
CA THR A 153 12.98 6.47 10.83
C THR A 153 14.21 6.96 11.57
N GLY A 154 15.39 6.51 11.16
CA GLY A 154 16.64 6.98 11.74
C GLY A 154 17.16 6.20 12.95
N LEU A 155 16.44 5.16 13.41
CA LEU A 155 16.84 4.37 14.57
C LEU A 155 18.02 3.42 14.28
N GLY A 156 18.90 3.29 15.28
CA GLY A 156 20.02 2.36 15.29
C GLY A 156 21.13 2.69 14.28
N SER A 157 22.11 1.79 14.16
CA SER A 157 23.36 2.03 13.40
C SER A 157 23.19 2.16 11.88
N VAL A 158 22.00 1.85 11.37
CA VAL A 158 21.67 1.82 9.93
C VAL A 158 20.42 2.63 9.63
N HIS A 159 20.01 3.51 10.56
CA HIS A 159 18.95 4.50 10.38
C HIS A 159 17.63 3.95 9.82
N ARG A 160 17.24 2.75 10.30
CA ARG A 160 16.12 2.00 9.74
C ARG A 160 14.77 2.65 10.05
N THR A 161 13.80 2.33 9.21
CA THR A 161 12.38 2.53 9.53
C THR A 161 11.92 1.39 10.44
N THR A 162 11.32 1.72 11.58
CA THR A 162 10.52 0.78 12.38
C THR A 162 9.06 1.14 12.22
N THR A 163 8.26 0.15 11.82
CA THR A 163 6.82 0.28 11.60
C THR A 163 6.10 -0.48 12.71
N VAL A 164 5.20 0.19 13.42
CA VAL A 164 4.36 -0.44 14.44
C VAL A 164 2.91 -0.18 14.09
N TYR A 165 2.09 -1.22 14.07
CA TYR A 165 0.70 -1.06 13.66
C TYR A 165 -0.24 -1.99 14.42
N ARG A 166 -1.50 -1.58 14.54
CA ARG A 166 -2.54 -2.43 15.13
C ARG A 166 -2.91 -3.58 14.21
N THR A 167 -3.17 -4.71 14.84
CA THR A 167 -3.79 -5.88 14.24
C THR A 167 -5.06 -6.23 15.03
N LYS A 168 -5.78 -7.28 14.60
CA LYS A 168 -6.92 -7.79 15.38
C LYS A 168 -6.54 -8.22 16.81
N ASN A 169 -5.29 -8.63 17.04
CA ASN A 169 -4.86 -9.31 18.26
C ASN A 169 -3.85 -8.51 19.09
N GLY A 170 -3.69 -7.21 18.82
CA GLY A 170 -2.70 -6.36 19.49
C GLY A 170 -1.93 -5.52 18.49
N ILE A 171 -0.61 -5.45 18.64
CA ILE A 171 0.28 -4.72 17.72
C ILE A 171 1.28 -5.67 17.06
N GLU A 172 1.78 -5.25 15.90
CA GLU A 172 2.95 -5.84 15.26
C GLU A 172 4.01 -4.76 15.09
N ILE A 173 5.26 -5.10 15.41
CA ILE A 173 6.45 -4.28 15.21
C ILE A 173 7.29 -4.92 14.11
N VAL A 174 7.67 -4.11 13.11
CA VAL A 174 8.55 -4.50 12.02
C VAL A 174 9.78 -3.61 12.02
N CYS A 175 10.96 -4.20 12.23
CA CYS A 175 12.25 -3.49 12.25
C CYS A 175 13.31 -4.31 11.52
N GLY A 176 13.59 -3.98 10.25
CA GLY A 176 14.46 -4.80 9.40
C GLY A 176 13.89 -6.21 9.24
N CYS A 177 14.69 -7.24 9.56
CA CYS A 177 14.24 -8.62 9.51
C CYS A 177 13.39 -9.04 10.73
N PHE A 178 13.33 -8.21 11.78
CA PHE A 178 12.51 -8.51 12.95
C PHE A 178 11.04 -8.21 12.64
N ARG A 179 10.18 -9.14 13.06
CA ARG A 179 8.73 -9.01 13.01
C ARG A 179 8.11 -9.76 14.19
N GLY A 180 7.43 -9.04 15.08
CA GLY A 180 6.86 -9.62 16.30
C GLY A 180 6.08 -8.63 17.15
N ASN A 181 5.67 -9.05 18.34
CA ASN A 181 5.00 -8.20 19.33
C ASN A 181 6.01 -7.38 20.17
N LEU A 182 5.52 -6.57 21.12
CA LEU A 182 6.36 -5.71 21.97
C LEU A 182 7.33 -6.50 22.87
N GLU A 183 6.88 -7.60 23.46
CA GLU A 183 7.71 -8.44 24.32
C GLU A 183 8.85 -9.09 23.52
N GLU A 184 8.52 -9.68 22.37
CA GLU A 184 9.48 -10.26 21.44
C GLU A 184 10.48 -9.22 20.94
N PHE A 185 10.03 -7.98 20.68
CA PHE A 185 10.90 -6.89 20.26
C PHE A 185 11.91 -6.51 21.36
N ARG A 186 11.43 -6.34 22.60
CA ARG A 186 12.30 -6.04 23.75
C ARG A 186 13.34 -7.16 23.94
N LYS A 187 12.91 -8.42 23.88
CA LYS A 187 13.80 -9.58 23.98
C LYS A 187 14.87 -9.56 22.89
N GLN A 188 14.47 -9.41 21.62
CA GLN A 188 15.39 -9.34 20.48
C GLN A 188 16.42 -8.22 20.64
N VAL A 189 16.00 -7.04 21.10
CA VAL A 189 16.88 -5.88 21.34
C VAL A 189 17.93 -6.20 22.42
N VAL A 190 17.51 -6.79 23.54
CA VAL A 190 18.42 -7.16 24.63
C VAL A 190 19.43 -8.24 24.19
N GLU A 191 19.00 -9.20 23.38
CA GLU A 191 19.84 -10.31 22.92
C GLU A 191 20.84 -9.90 21.83
N THR A 192 20.55 -8.87 21.03
CA THR A 192 21.32 -8.58 19.81
C THR A 192 21.92 -7.18 19.72
N ARG A 193 21.64 -6.30 20.69
CA ARG A 193 22.13 -4.91 20.70
C ARG A 193 22.81 -4.58 22.02
N GLU A 194 23.72 -3.63 21.96
CA GLU A 194 24.47 -3.12 23.11
C GLU A 194 24.70 -1.61 23.01
N GLY A 195 25.07 -1.00 24.15
CA GLY A 195 25.32 0.44 24.27
C GLY A 195 24.15 1.32 23.81
N LYS A 196 24.49 2.49 23.23
CA LYS A 196 23.52 3.52 22.82
C LYS A 196 22.39 2.98 21.93
N VAL A 197 22.67 2.05 21.01
CA VAL A 197 21.67 1.49 20.09
C VAL A 197 20.64 0.63 20.85
N ARG A 198 21.08 -0.13 21.86
CA ARG A 198 20.16 -0.88 22.73
C ARG A 198 19.25 0.08 23.49
N ASP A 199 19.83 1.12 24.10
CA ASP A 199 19.06 2.08 24.90
C ASP A 199 18.04 2.83 24.05
N GLU A 200 18.43 3.24 22.84
CA GLU A 200 17.54 3.86 21.85
C GLU A 200 16.32 2.99 21.54
N TYR A 201 16.52 1.71 21.20
CA TYR A 201 15.41 0.81 20.89
C TYR A 201 14.55 0.48 22.12
N LEU A 202 15.14 0.38 23.32
CA LEU A 202 14.37 0.16 24.54
C LEU A 202 13.52 1.38 24.92
N LYS A 203 14.02 2.60 24.72
CA LYS A 203 13.22 3.83 24.85
C LYS A 203 12.14 3.93 23.80
N PHE A 204 12.41 3.51 22.57
CA PHE A 204 11.37 3.41 21.56
C PHE A 204 10.28 2.38 21.95
N ALA A 205 10.66 1.25 22.55
CA ALA A 205 9.70 0.28 23.08
C ALA A 205 8.82 0.84 24.21
N GLU A 206 9.37 1.67 25.10
CA GLU A 206 8.57 2.44 26.09
C GLU A 206 7.57 3.39 25.41
N LEU A 207 7.99 4.11 24.35
CA LEU A 207 7.09 4.96 23.57
C LEU A 207 5.96 4.15 22.93
N ILE A 208 6.26 2.97 22.36
CA ILE A 208 5.25 2.08 21.76
C ILE A 208 4.19 1.70 22.77
N GLU A 209 4.59 1.31 23.98
CA GLU A 209 3.69 0.92 25.07
C GLU A 209 2.72 2.06 25.44
N ILE A 210 3.25 3.29 25.59
CA ILE A 210 2.46 4.48 25.88
C ILE A 210 1.53 4.83 24.71
N TYR A 211 2.05 4.84 23.48
CA TYR A 211 1.30 5.24 22.28
C TYR A 211 0.12 4.31 22.01
N PHE A 212 0.34 2.99 22.09
CA PHE A 212 -0.68 2.00 21.79
C PHE A 212 -1.58 1.65 22.99
N ARG A 213 -1.26 2.14 24.19
CA ARG A 213 -1.96 1.90 25.46
C ARG A 213 -1.99 0.41 25.82
N LEU A 214 -0.81 -0.19 25.84
CA LEU A 214 -0.60 -1.63 26.12
C LEU A 214 -0.37 -1.89 27.62
#